data_AF-A0A975AAL7-F1
#
_entry.id   AF-A0A975AAL7-F1
#
_cell.length_a   1.000
_cell.length_b   1.000
_cell.length_c   1.000
_cell.angle_alpha   90.00
_cell.angle_beta   90.00
_cell.angle_gamma   90.00
#
_symmetry.space_group_name_H-M   'P 1'
#
loop_
_entity.id
_entity.type
_entity.pdbx_description
1 polymer ?
#
loop_
_entity_poly.entity_id
_entity_poly.type
_entity_poly.pdbx_seq_one_letter_code
_entity_poly.pdbx_strand_id
1 'polypeptide(L)'
;MPVRRLDDAGLAAVAAAIAGPRVLARYRAKVATVPGSECLWWTGAVAGRSERERTDGGGHGRFWYAPGRVIIAHRFAFAVMNGVDALAQARLLGHRCHNPLCQRIAPDHVVASSAAQNRREWAVQRRLPYSPLADRRGPRRRARELRDLAREDPQLVADDLARLQELLGEQLTLW
;
A
#
# COMPACT_ATOMS: atom_id res chain seq x y z
N MET A 1 -15.73 -0.47 17.41
CA MET A 1 -16.34 -1.43 16.45
C MET A 1 -15.22 -2.14 15.70
N PRO A 2 -15.24 -3.48 15.60
CA PRO A 2 -14.17 -4.24 14.95
C PRO A 2 -14.16 -3.97 13.43
N VAL A 3 -12.96 -3.91 12.84
CA VAL A 3 -12.77 -3.79 11.39
C VAL A 3 -13.45 -4.98 10.71
N ARG A 4 -14.32 -4.71 9.71
CA ARG A 4 -15.03 -5.76 8.97
C ARG A 4 -14.02 -6.61 8.19
N ARG A 5 -13.93 -7.89 8.54
CA ARG A 5 -13.02 -8.85 7.89
C ARG A 5 -13.65 -9.38 6.61
N LEU A 6 -12.81 -9.98 5.76
CA LEU A 6 -13.31 -10.86 4.72
C LEU A 6 -14.03 -12.02 5.42
N ASP A 7 -15.28 -12.22 5.04
CA ASP A 7 -16.06 -13.40 5.36
C ASP A 7 -15.56 -14.61 4.56
N ASP A 8 -16.03 -15.81 4.88
CA ASP A 8 -15.64 -17.04 4.19
C ASP A 8 -15.90 -16.96 2.68
N ALA A 9 -17.05 -16.37 2.30
CA ALA A 9 -17.37 -16.10 0.90
C ALA A 9 -16.36 -15.11 0.25
N GLY A 10 -15.88 -14.13 0.99
CA GLY A 10 -14.84 -13.21 0.55
C GLY A 10 -13.48 -13.90 0.38
N LEU A 11 -13.10 -14.76 1.31
CA LEU A 11 -11.86 -15.55 1.20
C LEU A 11 -11.92 -16.53 0.02
N ALA A 12 -13.03 -17.24 -0.16
CA ALA A 12 -13.26 -18.10 -1.32
C ALA A 12 -13.19 -17.31 -2.64
N ALA A 13 -13.78 -16.11 -2.69
CA ALA A 13 -13.69 -15.24 -3.86
C ALA A 13 -12.25 -14.76 -4.12
N VAL A 14 -11.45 -14.50 -3.08
CA VAL A 14 -10.01 -14.19 -3.25
C VAL A 14 -9.27 -15.39 -3.81
N ALA A 15 -9.54 -16.62 -3.31
CA ALA A 15 -8.92 -17.84 -3.82
C ALA A 15 -9.20 -18.02 -5.32
N ALA A 16 -10.45 -17.86 -5.74
CA ALA A 16 -10.82 -17.91 -7.15
C ALA A 16 -10.14 -16.79 -7.97
N ALA A 17 -10.05 -15.58 -7.42
CA ALA A 17 -9.43 -14.43 -8.08
C ALA A 17 -7.92 -14.58 -8.27
N ILE A 18 -7.19 -15.15 -7.30
CA ILE A 18 -5.74 -15.39 -7.44
C ILE A 18 -5.44 -16.55 -8.39
N ALA A 19 -6.35 -17.53 -8.51
CA ALA A 19 -6.25 -18.59 -9.52
C ALA A 19 -6.66 -18.10 -10.94
N GLY A 20 -7.42 -17.01 -11.02
CA GLY A 20 -7.94 -16.46 -12.27
C GLY A 20 -6.91 -15.61 -13.03
N PRO A 21 -6.41 -16.04 -14.21
CA PRO A 21 -5.36 -15.33 -14.94
C PRO A 21 -5.79 -13.92 -15.38
N ARG A 22 -7.06 -13.71 -15.70
CA ARG A 22 -7.60 -12.38 -16.05
C ARG A 22 -7.56 -11.39 -14.89
N VAL A 23 -7.81 -11.85 -13.67
CA VAL A 23 -7.79 -10.98 -12.49
C VAL A 23 -6.35 -10.64 -12.11
N LEU A 24 -5.45 -11.63 -12.14
CA LEU A 24 -4.01 -11.41 -11.97
C LEU A 24 -3.45 -10.43 -13.00
N ALA A 25 -3.79 -10.58 -14.29
CA ALA A 25 -3.36 -9.67 -15.35
C ALA A 25 -3.83 -8.23 -15.09
N ARG A 26 -5.13 -8.05 -14.74
CA ARG A 26 -5.68 -6.74 -14.38
C ARG A 26 -5.03 -6.14 -13.13
N TYR A 27 -4.60 -6.96 -12.18
CA TYR A 27 -3.89 -6.51 -10.99
C TYR A 27 -2.47 -6.06 -11.36
N ARG A 28 -1.70 -6.91 -12.05
CA ARG A 28 -0.32 -6.63 -12.48
C ARG A 28 -0.22 -5.40 -13.38
N ALA A 29 -1.17 -5.20 -14.29
CA ALA A 29 -1.24 -4.01 -15.15
C ALA A 29 -1.40 -2.69 -14.37
N LYS A 30 -1.69 -2.73 -13.06
CA LYS A 30 -1.80 -1.55 -12.19
C LYS A 30 -0.60 -1.41 -11.25
N VAL A 31 0.48 -2.14 -11.51
CA VAL A 31 1.71 -2.10 -10.71
C VAL A 31 2.84 -1.60 -11.60
N ALA A 32 3.43 -0.48 -11.22
CA ALA A 32 4.57 0.14 -11.90
C ALA A 32 5.83 0.01 -11.05
N THR A 33 6.99 -0.01 -11.72
CA THR A 33 8.30 0.21 -11.09
C THR A 33 8.67 1.67 -11.24
N VAL A 34 9.34 2.23 -10.24
CA VAL A 34 9.82 3.62 -10.24
C VAL A 34 11.35 3.59 -10.13
N PRO A 35 12.09 4.29 -11.00
CA PRO A 35 13.55 4.39 -10.90
C PRO A 35 14.01 4.83 -9.50
N GLY A 36 15.06 4.20 -8.97
CA GLY A 36 15.57 4.49 -7.63
C GLY A 36 14.66 4.06 -6.46
N SER A 37 13.52 3.42 -6.72
CA SER A 37 12.60 2.93 -5.68
C SER A 37 12.43 1.43 -5.75
N GLU A 38 12.62 0.74 -4.63
CA GLU A 38 12.30 -0.68 -4.53
C GLU A 38 10.80 -0.95 -4.43
N CYS A 39 9.97 0.06 -4.13
CA CYS A 39 8.53 -0.14 -4.03
C CYS A 39 7.92 -0.58 -5.38
N LEU A 40 6.92 -1.45 -5.32
CA LEU A 40 6.04 -1.75 -6.45
C LEU A 40 4.82 -0.82 -6.38
N TRP A 41 4.73 0.17 -7.26
CA TRP A 41 3.82 1.30 -7.14
C TRP A 41 2.44 1.02 -7.74
N TRP A 42 1.40 1.17 -6.93
CA TRP A 42 0.02 1.03 -7.39
C TRP A 42 -0.45 2.24 -8.21
N THR A 43 -0.88 2.00 -9.45
CA THR A 43 -1.41 3.00 -10.38
C THR A 43 -2.94 2.96 -10.48
N GLY A 44 -3.62 2.12 -9.71
CA GLY A 44 -5.08 1.95 -9.75
C GLY A 44 -5.89 2.97 -8.95
N ALA A 45 -7.09 2.57 -8.53
CA ALA A 45 -7.91 3.38 -7.64
C ALA A 45 -7.30 3.43 -6.23
N VAL A 46 -7.38 4.59 -5.58
CA VAL A 46 -6.91 4.81 -4.21
C VAL A 46 -8.11 4.85 -3.27
N ALA A 47 -8.03 4.16 -2.13
CA ALA A 47 -9.03 4.18 -1.08
C ALA A 47 -9.17 5.61 -0.51
N GLY A 48 -10.40 6.13 -0.57
CA GLY A 48 -10.74 7.44 -0.03
C GLY A 48 -11.39 7.34 1.34
N ARG A 49 -11.80 8.50 1.87
CA ARG A 49 -12.65 8.57 3.05
C ARG A 49 -13.96 7.83 2.77
N SER A 50 -14.44 7.09 3.75
CA SER A 50 -15.70 6.34 3.70
C SER A 50 -16.43 6.62 5.01
N GLU A 51 -17.56 7.30 4.95
CA GLU A 51 -18.41 7.55 6.13
C GLU A 51 -19.07 6.26 6.59
N ARG A 52 -19.56 5.46 5.64
CA ARG A 52 -20.15 4.14 5.88
C ARG A 52 -19.20 3.20 6.61
N GLU A 53 -17.93 3.19 6.21
CA GLU A 53 -16.90 2.33 6.81
C GLU A 53 -16.08 3.05 7.89
N ARG A 54 -16.39 4.33 8.15
CA ARG A 54 -15.70 5.24 9.09
C ARG A 54 -14.18 5.20 8.96
N THR A 55 -13.68 5.39 7.74
CA THR A 55 -12.23 5.47 7.46
C THR A 55 -11.86 6.82 6.87
N ASP A 56 -10.73 7.39 7.26
CA ASP A 56 -10.19 8.62 6.66
C ASP A 56 -9.56 8.39 5.27
N GLY A 57 -9.38 7.12 4.88
CA GLY A 57 -8.75 6.70 3.63
C GLY A 57 -7.24 6.91 3.65
N GLY A 58 -6.49 5.94 4.17
CA GLY A 58 -5.03 6.01 4.36
C GLY A 58 -4.17 5.98 3.09
N GLY A 59 -4.71 6.30 1.92
CA GLY A 59 -3.96 6.34 0.66
C GLY A 59 -3.66 4.98 0.03
N HIS A 60 -4.22 3.88 0.55
CA HIS A 60 -3.95 2.54 0.03
C HIS A 60 -4.60 2.31 -1.34
N GLY A 61 -3.90 1.57 -2.21
CA GLY A 61 -4.49 1.07 -3.45
C GLY A 61 -5.68 0.14 -3.18
N ARG A 62 -6.67 0.12 -4.08
CA ARG A 62 -7.80 -0.82 -4.05
C ARG A 62 -8.30 -1.16 -5.45
N PHE A 63 -8.95 -2.31 -5.59
CA PHE A 63 -9.62 -2.69 -6.83
C PHE A 63 -10.70 -3.75 -6.61
N TRP A 64 -11.57 -3.90 -7.60
CA TRP A 64 -12.56 -4.97 -7.68
C TRP A 64 -11.90 -6.27 -8.13
N TYR A 65 -11.83 -7.24 -7.22
CA TYR A 65 -11.28 -8.58 -7.48
C TYR A 65 -12.37 -9.59 -7.84
N ALA A 66 -13.62 -9.31 -7.45
CA ALA A 66 -14.82 -10.09 -7.78
C ALA A 66 -16.06 -9.18 -7.86
N PRO A 67 -17.17 -9.63 -8.47
CA PRO A 67 -18.41 -8.86 -8.52
C PRO A 67 -18.86 -8.43 -7.12
N GLY A 68 -19.15 -7.13 -6.94
CA GLY A 68 -19.59 -6.60 -5.65
C GLY A 68 -18.54 -6.60 -4.53
N ARG A 69 -17.27 -6.99 -4.81
CA ARG A 69 -16.22 -7.10 -3.79
C ARG A 69 -14.96 -6.32 -4.16
N VAL A 70 -14.56 -5.42 -3.26
CA VAL A 70 -13.33 -4.63 -3.32
C VAL A 70 -12.35 -5.12 -2.27
N ILE A 71 -11.06 -5.11 -2.61
CA ILE A 71 -9.98 -5.40 -1.68
C ILE A 71 -8.91 -4.31 -1.75
N ILE A 72 -8.22 -4.09 -0.63
CA ILE A 72 -6.97 -3.31 -0.61
C ILE A 72 -5.91 -4.06 -1.42
N ALA A 73 -5.28 -3.37 -2.35
CA ALA A 73 -4.44 -3.97 -3.38
C ALA A 73 -3.28 -4.81 -2.80
N HIS A 74 -2.59 -4.31 -1.77
CA HIS A 74 -1.47 -5.05 -1.18
C HIS A 74 -1.93 -6.31 -0.42
N ARG A 75 -3.19 -6.37 0.05
CA ARG A 75 -3.75 -7.58 0.66
C ARG A 75 -3.97 -8.66 -0.39
N PHE A 76 -4.36 -8.27 -1.60
CA PHE A 76 -4.41 -9.18 -2.73
C PHE A 76 -3.00 -9.67 -3.10
N ALA A 77 -2.01 -8.78 -3.17
CA ALA A 77 -0.60 -9.14 -3.39
C ALA A 77 -0.10 -10.16 -2.35
N PHE A 78 -0.42 -9.94 -1.07
CA PHE A 78 -0.07 -10.84 0.02
C PHE A 78 -0.67 -12.23 -0.17
N ALA A 79 -1.94 -12.32 -0.58
CA ALA A 79 -2.60 -13.59 -0.87
C ALA A 79 -1.99 -14.30 -2.09
N VAL A 80 -1.61 -13.56 -3.13
CA VAL A 80 -0.91 -14.12 -4.30
C VAL A 80 0.42 -14.77 -3.88
N MET A 81 1.16 -14.13 -2.96
CA MET A 81 2.49 -14.59 -2.55
C MET A 81 2.48 -15.66 -1.45
N ASN A 82 1.49 -15.64 -0.55
CA ASN A 82 1.48 -16.48 0.66
C ASN A 82 0.24 -17.38 0.78
N GLY A 83 -0.71 -17.28 -0.15
CA GLY A 83 -1.98 -17.99 -0.10
C GLY A 83 -3.05 -17.29 0.75
N VAL A 84 -4.29 -17.78 0.62
CA VAL A 84 -5.47 -17.20 1.27
C VAL A 84 -5.52 -17.49 2.76
N ASP A 85 -5.01 -18.65 3.19
CA ASP A 85 -4.96 -18.99 4.62
C ASP A 85 -4.05 -18.04 5.39
N ALA A 86 -2.87 -17.73 4.84
CA ALA A 86 -1.99 -16.72 5.39
C ALA A 86 -2.67 -15.34 5.44
N LEU A 87 -3.41 -14.96 4.39
CA LEU A 87 -4.19 -13.70 4.39
C LEU A 87 -5.25 -13.68 5.50
N ALA A 88 -5.93 -14.80 5.75
CA ALA A 88 -6.96 -14.92 6.77
C ALA A 88 -6.37 -14.74 8.18
N GLN A 89 -5.17 -15.28 8.42
CA GLN A 89 -4.44 -15.12 9.68
C GLN A 89 -3.84 -13.71 9.84
N ALA A 90 -3.44 -13.06 8.73
CA ALA A 90 -2.86 -11.72 8.71
C ALA A 90 -3.91 -10.62 9.03
N ARG A 91 -4.15 -10.41 10.33
CA ARG A 91 -5.09 -9.41 10.86
C ARG A 91 -4.80 -7.99 10.39
N LEU A 92 -3.52 -7.66 10.20
CA LEU A 92 -3.05 -6.37 9.71
C LEU A 92 -1.81 -6.59 8.86
N LEU A 93 -1.71 -5.86 7.74
CA LEU A 93 -0.48 -5.74 6.96
C LEU A 93 0.06 -4.32 7.15
N GLY A 94 1.34 -4.22 7.49
CA GLY A 94 2.04 -2.97 7.72
C GLY A 94 3.02 -2.69 6.58
N HIS A 95 3.20 -1.40 6.26
CA HIS A 95 4.22 -0.93 5.33
C HIS A 95 5.46 -0.46 6.10
N ARG A 96 6.55 -1.22 6.05
CA ARG A 96 7.87 -0.79 6.56
C ARG A 96 8.49 0.30 5.68
N CYS A 97 8.23 0.25 4.38
CA CYS A 97 8.59 1.32 3.45
C CYS A 97 7.75 2.60 3.60
N HIS A 98 6.73 2.61 4.48
CA HIS A 98 5.80 3.72 4.74
C HIS A 98 5.11 4.33 3.50
N ASN A 99 5.12 3.60 2.38
CA ASN A 99 4.45 3.98 1.15
C ASN A 99 3.15 3.16 0.97
N PRO A 100 1.95 3.74 1.17
CA PRO A 100 0.68 3.01 1.07
C PRO A 100 0.33 2.53 -0.34
N LEU A 101 1.03 3.02 -1.38
CA LEU A 101 0.89 2.52 -2.75
C LEU A 101 1.71 1.25 -3.01
N CYS A 102 2.64 0.87 -2.12
CA CYS A 102 3.53 -0.26 -2.35
C CYS A 102 2.79 -1.61 -2.40
N GLN A 103 3.13 -2.46 -3.35
CA GLN A 103 2.58 -3.79 -3.53
C GLN A 103 3.60 -4.91 -3.24
N ARG A 104 4.85 -4.55 -2.94
CA ARG A 104 5.93 -5.52 -2.70
C ARG A 104 5.73 -6.21 -1.37
N ILE A 105 5.65 -7.54 -1.41
CA ILE A 105 5.62 -8.39 -0.21
C ILE A 105 7.06 -8.83 0.06
N ALA A 106 7.70 -8.15 1.03
CA ALA A 106 9.09 -8.35 1.41
C ALA A 106 9.33 -7.74 2.81
N PRO A 107 10.39 -8.14 3.54
CA PRO A 107 10.65 -7.69 4.92
C PRO A 107 10.59 -6.16 5.11
N ASP A 108 11.18 -5.39 4.20
CA ASP A 108 11.23 -3.92 4.27
C ASP A 108 10.06 -3.21 3.56
N HIS A 109 9.06 -3.97 3.12
CA HIS A 109 7.88 -3.43 2.46
C HIS A 109 6.59 -3.87 3.17
N VAL A 110 5.75 -4.69 2.54
CA VAL A 110 4.49 -5.13 3.12
C VAL A 110 4.71 -6.44 3.87
N VAL A 111 4.42 -6.42 5.17
CA VAL A 111 4.56 -7.57 6.07
C VAL A 111 3.33 -7.76 6.95
N ALA A 112 3.10 -8.98 7.43
CA ALA A 112 2.17 -9.22 8.52
C ALA A 112 2.62 -8.44 9.76
N SER A 113 1.68 -7.77 10.42
CA SER A 113 1.97 -6.87 11.54
C SER A 113 0.79 -6.85 12.52
N SER A 114 0.94 -6.06 13.60
CA SER A 114 -0.10 -5.83 14.59
C SER A 114 -0.40 -4.34 14.73
N ALA A 115 -1.58 -3.99 15.24
CA ALA A 115 -1.94 -2.60 15.49
C ALA A 115 -0.98 -1.94 16.49
N ALA A 116 -0.50 -2.70 17.48
CA ALA A 116 0.48 -2.20 18.46
C ALA A 116 1.83 -1.89 17.80
N GLN A 117 2.34 -2.81 16.98
CA GLN A 117 3.59 -2.60 16.25
C GLN A 117 3.49 -1.44 15.27
N ASN A 118 2.41 -1.39 14.46
CA ASN A 118 2.21 -0.33 13.48
C ASN A 118 2.12 1.07 14.15
N ARG A 119 1.48 1.18 15.32
CA ARG A 119 1.44 2.44 16.08
C ARG A 119 2.82 2.84 16.63
N ARG A 120 3.60 1.89 17.15
CA ARG A 120 4.95 2.17 17.65
C ARG A 120 5.86 2.67 16.54
N GLU A 121 5.89 1.96 15.42
CA GLU A 121 6.68 2.36 14.24
C GLU A 121 6.26 3.74 13.74
N TRP A 122 4.95 3.99 13.57
CA TRP A 122 4.45 5.29 13.13
C TRP A 122 4.84 6.44 14.08
N ALA A 123 4.80 6.21 15.40
CA ALA A 123 5.13 7.24 16.39
C ALA A 123 6.59 7.71 16.29
N VAL A 124 7.51 6.80 15.93
CA VAL A 124 8.93 7.09 15.69
C VAL A 124 9.12 7.69 14.30
N GLN A 125 8.64 6.98 13.28
CA GLN A 125 8.94 7.24 11.87
C GLN A 125 8.34 8.56 11.36
N ARG A 126 7.24 9.03 11.92
CA ARG A 126 6.64 10.33 11.56
C ARG A 126 7.51 11.55 11.92
N ARG A 127 8.53 11.36 12.77
CA ARG A 127 9.42 12.43 13.25
C ARG A 127 10.78 12.43 12.56
N LEU A 128 11.10 11.37 11.82
CA LEU A 128 12.36 11.31 11.09
C LEU A 128 12.31 12.26 9.88
N PRO A 129 13.41 12.97 9.59
CA PRO A 129 13.67 13.54 8.26
C PRO A 129 13.47 12.46 7.18
N TYR A 130 13.35 12.81 5.90
CA TYR A 130 13.16 11.88 4.74
C TYR A 130 11.98 10.88 4.79
N SER A 131 11.31 10.70 5.92
CA SER A 131 10.22 9.73 6.07
C SER A 131 9.01 10.13 5.22
N PRO A 132 8.41 9.20 4.44
CA PRO A 132 7.15 9.47 3.73
C PRO A 132 6.02 9.94 4.64
N LEU A 133 6.10 9.68 5.94
CA LEU A 133 5.14 10.11 6.95
C LEU A 133 5.30 11.57 7.38
N ALA A 134 6.46 12.18 7.13
CA ALA A 134 6.73 13.60 7.40
C ALA A 134 6.25 14.52 6.26
N ASP A 135 5.81 13.95 5.13
CA ASP A 135 5.26 14.70 4.00
C ASP A 135 3.98 15.45 4.41
N ARG A 136 4.01 16.79 4.28
CA ARG A 136 2.92 17.70 4.66
C ARG A 136 1.62 17.46 3.88
N ARG A 137 1.69 16.81 2.72
CA ARG A 137 0.50 16.39 1.96
C ARG A 137 -0.36 15.40 2.76
N GLY A 138 0.26 14.67 3.68
CA GLY A 138 -0.36 13.54 4.37
C GLY A 138 -0.58 12.34 3.44
N PRO A 139 -0.92 11.17 4.00
CA PRO A 139 -0.86 9.89 3.28
C PRO A 139 -1.81 9.84 2.08
N ARG A 140 -3.00 10.46 2.18
CA ARG A 140 -4.03 10.39 1.15
C ARG A 140 -3.73 11.25 -0.07
N ARG A 141 -3.40 12.53 0.14
CA ARG A 141 -3.09 13.46 -0.97
C ARG A 141 -1.82 12.99 -1.69
N ARG A 142 -0.77 12.66 -0.91
CA ARG A 142 0.48 12.09 -1.43
C ARG A 142 0.24 10.86 -2.30
N ALA A 143 -0.55 9.89 -1.81
CA ALA A 143 -0.83 8.68 -2.57
C ALA A 143 -1.62 8.94 -3.86
N ARG A 144 -2.49 9.95 -3.91
CA ARG A 144 -3.20 10.29 -5.15
C ARG A 144 -2.27 10.91 -6.17
N GLU A 145 -1.50 11.90 -5.75
CA GLU A 145 -0.55 12.62 -6.61
C GLU A 145 0.51 11.68 -7.18
N LEU A 146 1.19 10.91 -6.33
CA LEU A 146 2.21 9.98 -6.82
C LEU A 146 1.64 8.88 -7.70
N ARG A 147 0.40 8.46 -7.45
CA ARG A 147 -0.31 7.52 -8.33
C ARG A 147 -0.58 8.15 -9.69
N ASP A 148 -0.95 9.43 -9.73
CA ASP A 148 -1.21 10.15 -10.98
C ASP A 148 0.10 10.40 -11.76
N LEU A 149 1.18 10.79 -11.08
CA LEU A 149 2.53 10.86 -11.69
C LEU A 149 2.97 9.50 -12.24
N ALA A 150 2.83 8.41 -11.46
CA ALA A 150 3.20 7.06 -11.89
C ALA A 150 2.42 6.56 -13.12
N ARG A 151 1.25 7.14 -13.42
CA ARG A 151 0.48 6.82 -14.64
C ARG A 151 0.99 7.57 -15.87
N GLU A 152 1.49 8.77 -15.65
CA GLU A 152 2.05 9.62 -16.69
C GLU A 152 3.46 9.13 -17.05
N ASP A 153 4.35 9.11 -16.06
CA ASP A 153 5.71 8.61 -16.18
C ASP A 153 6.25 8.27 -14.77
N PRO A 154 6.65 7.02 -14.51
CA PRO A 154 7.31 6.65 -13.25
C PRO A 154 8.55 7.50 -12.90
N GLN A 155 9.23 8.10 -13.88
CA GLN A 155 10.33 9.02 -13.60
C GLN A 155 9.88 10.25 -12.80
N LEU A 156 8.68 10.78 -13.05
CA LEU A 156 8.12 11.91 -12.29
C LEU A 156 7.92 11.58 -10.81
N VAL A 157 7.67 10.30 -10.49
CA VAL A 157 7.64 9.85 -9.09
C VAL A 157 9.03 9.89 -8.49
N ALA A 158 10.05 9.40 -9.21
CA ALA A 158 11.43 9.44 -8.74
C ALA A 158 11.87 10.88 -8.45
N ASP A 159 11.54 11.82 -9.36
CA ASP A 159 11.86 13.24 -9.20
C ASP A 159 11.13 13.86 -7.99
N ASP A 160 9.84 13.53 -7.75
CA ASP A 160 9.12 13.99 -6.56
C ASP A 160 9.70 13.43 -5.26
N LEU A 161 10.19 12.17 -5.26
CA LEU A 161 10.87 11.57 -4.11
C LEU A 161 12.20 12.26 -3.81
N ALA A 162 13.02 12.52 -4.84
CA ALA A 162 14.28 13.24 -4.69
C ALA A 162 14.05 14.65 -4.13
N ARG A 163 13.10 15.40 -4.71
CA ARG A 163 12.71 16.72 -4.23
C ARG A 163 12.20 16.69 -2.78
N LEU A 164 11.44 15.67 -2.40
CA LEU A 164 10.94 15.53 -1.02
C LEU A 164 12.09 15.28 -0.04
N GLN A 165 13.09 14.48 -0.44
CA GLN A 165 14.29 14.22 0.35
C GLN A 165 15.10 15.50 0.58
N GLU A 166 15.28 16.32 -0.45
CA GLU A 166 15.91 17.65 -0.32
C GLU A 166 15.16 18.57 0.66
N LEU A 167 13.82 18.58 0.60
CA LEU A 167 12.99 19.44 1.45
C LEU A 167 12.92 19.00 2.91
N LEU A 168 12.90 17.68 3.14
CA LEU A 168 12.82 17.12 4.50
C LEU A 168 14.21 16.97 5.14
N GLY A 169 15.27 17.05 4.34
CA GLY A 169 16.64 16.80 4.74
C GLY A 169 16.96 15.32 4.85
N GLU A 170 18.26 15.04 4.92
CA GLU A 170 18.83 13.72 5.11
C GLU A 170 19.40 13.61 6.52
N GLN A 171 19.20 12.47 7.18
CA GLN A 171 19.99 12.13 8.35
C GLN A 171 21.19 11.32 7.88
N LEU A 172 22.35 11.96 7.82
CA LEU A 172 23.60 11.23 7.59
C LEU A 172 23.84 10.27 8.77
N THR A 173 24.25 9.04 8.47
CA THR A 173 24.78 8.16 9.51
C THR A 173 26.11 8.75 9.99
N LEU A 174 26.40 8.60 11.28
CA LEU A 174 27.64 9.13 11.87
C LEU A 174 28.89 8.34 11.44
N TRP A 175 28.70 7.27 10.65
CA TRP A 175 29.72 6.40 10.06
C TRP A 175 29.10 5.58 8.92
#